data_AF-A0A0S7YVI0-F1
#
_entry.id   AF-A0A0S7YVI0-F1
#
_cell.length_a   1.000
_cell.length_b   1.000
_cell.length_c   1.000
_cell.angle_alpha   90.00
_cell.angle_beta   90.00
_cell.angle_gamma   90.00
#
_symmetry.space_group_name_H-M   'P 1'
#
loop_
_entity.id
_entity.type
_entity.pdbx_description
1 polymer ?
#
loop_
_entity_poly.entity_id
_entity_poly.type
_entity_poly.pdbx_seq_one_letter_code
_entity_poly.pdbx_strand_id
1 'polypeptide(L)'
;MGLMHSFEQRQQKGEIMWRKYAYVQVVVAAIFFCFVTTVVAATDYKELGGVWENPQYGEGVWKLRIGADGSYESFAKVKASTSTFKGKCKVVEKWTDSEGCLCYKTILLSDTGEKSFCLMKISPSGKILEYVEDSKEYPRFFNSEVYTYRKLYRK
;
A
#
# COMPACT_ATOMS: atom_id res chain seq x y z
N MET A 1 67.77 -10.09 11.81
CA MET A 1 66.47 -10.52 12.39
C MET A 1 65.40 -9.42 12.50
N GLY A 2 65.69 -8.12 12.33
CA GLY A 2 64.68 -7.06 12.50
C GLY A 2 63.69 -6.83 11.33
N LEU A 3 63.99 -7.29 10.12
CA LEU A 3 63.14 -7.06 8.95
C LEU A 3 61.88 -7.95 8.93
N MET A 4 61.96 -9.16 9.49
CA MET A 4 60.84 -10.11 9.50
C MET A 4 59.72 -9.65 10.46
N HIS A 5 60.10 -9.12 11.63
CA HIS A 5 59.15 -8.60 12.63
C HIS A 5 58.40 -7.34 12.15
N SER A 6 59.01 -6.53 11.28
CA SER A 6 58.35 -5.36 10.68
C SER A 6 57.31 -5.73 9.62
N PHE A 7 57.40 -6.92 9.01
CA PHE A 7 56.48 -7.32 7.95
C PHE A 7 55.18 -7.87 8.53
N GLU A 8 55.27 -8.69 9.58
CA GLU A 8 54.11 -9.26 10.29
C GLU A 8 53.23 -8.17 10.93
N GLN A 9 53.83 -7.15 11.53
CA GLN A 9 53.07 -6.01 12.09
C GLN A 9 52.30 -5.20 11.04
N ARG A 10 52.79 -5.13 9.79
CA ARG A 10 52.09 -4.41 8.71
C ARG A 10 50.92 -5.22 8.16
N GLN A 11 51.08 -6.54 8.04
CA GLN A 11 50.00 -7.44 7.62
C GLN A 11 48.84 -7.43 8.62
N GLN A 12 49.15 -7.52 9.92
CA GLN A 12 48.13 -7.52 10.98
C GLN A 12 47.35 -6.19 11.05
N LYS A 13 48.02 -5.04 10.85
CA LYS A 13 47.34 -3.74 10.77
C LYS A 13 46.44 -3.62 9.54
N GLY A 14 46.87 -4.16 8.40
CA GLY A 14 46.06 -4.21 7.17
C GLY A 14 44.75 -4.97 7.39
N GLU A 15 44.81 -6.18 7.94
CA GLU A 15 43.61 -6.99 8.19
C GLU A 15 42.63 -6.35 9.17
N ILE A 16 43.12 -5.70 10.23
CA ILE A 16 42.26 -5.00 11.20
C ILE A 16 41.54 -3.82 10.55
N MET A 17 42.22 -3.09 9.65
CA MET A 17 41.62 -1.98 8.90
C MET A 17 40.54 -2.49 7.95
N TRP A 18 40.81 -3.53 7.16
CA TRP A 18 39.82 -4.11 6.25
C TRP A 18 38.57 -4.63 6.95
N ARG A 19 38.72 -5.26 8.12
CA ARG A 19 37.58 -5.73 8.92
C ARG A 19 36.73 -4.58 9.48
N LYS A 20 37.34 -3.47 9.89
CA LYS A 20 36.61 -2.27 10.33
C LYS A 20 35.84 -1.62 9.18
N TYR A 21 36.44 -1.51 7.99
CA TYR A 21 35.75 -0.98 6.81
C TYR A 21 34.57 -1.86 6.37
N ALA A 22 34.76 -3.19 6.34
CA ALA A 22 33.68 -4.12 6.01
C ALA A 22 32.53 -4.05 7.03
N TYR A 23 32.84 -3.95 8.33
CA TYR A 23 31.83 -3.82 9.39
C TYR A 23 31.03 -2.51 9.26
N VAL A 24 31.69 -1.38 8.98
CA VAL A 24 31.02 -0.10 8.76
C VAL A 24 30.10 -0.14 7.54
N GLN A 25 30.52 -0.77 6.44
CA GLN A 25 29.67 -0.91 5.25
C GLN A 25 28.44 -1.79 5.49
N VAL A 26 28.57 -2.89 6.23
CA VAL A 26 27.43 -3.76 6.58
C VAL A 26 26.45 -3.02 7.50
N VAL A 27 26.94 -2.27 8.49
CA VAL A 27 26.07 -1.51 9.41
C VAL A 27 25.34 -0.37 8.69
N VAL A 28 26.01 0.35 7.78
CA VAL A 28 25.37 1.41 6.98
C VAL A 28 24.31 0.83 6.04
N ALA A 29 24.57 -0.31 5.40
CA ALA A 29 23.59 -0.99 4.55
C ALA A 29 22.36 -1.46 5.35
N ALA A 30 22.56 -1.99 6.56
CA ALA A 30 21.47 -2.45 7.43
C ALA A 30 20.59 -1.28 7.93
N ILE A 31 21.19 -0.14 8.28
CA ILE A 31 20.45 1.06 8.69
C ILE A 31 19.64 1.62 7.53
N PHE A 32 20.20 1.65 6.32
CA PHE A 32 19.48 2.09 5.12
C PHE A 32 18.29 1.17 4.82
N PHE A 33 18.45 -0.15 4.97
CA PHE A 33 17.39 -1.12 4.70
C PHE A 33 16.22 -0.99 5.71
N CYS A 34 16.50 -0.75 6.99
CA CYS A 34 15.47 -0.57 8.02
C CYS A 34 14.67 0.75 7.87
N PHE A 35 15.29 1.82 7.35
CA PHE A 35 14.59 3.09 7.09
C PHE A 35 13.70 3.03 5.85
N VAL A 36 14.07 2.27 4.82
CA VAL A 36 13.25 2.13 3.60
C VAL A 36 11.94 1.38 3.90
N THR A 37 11.95 0.38 4.79
CA THR A 37 10.74 -0.44 5.04
C THR A 37 9.65 0.27 5.85
N THR A 38 10.00 1.26 6.68
CA THR A 38 9.03 1.94 7.57
C THR A 38 8.32 3.13 6.90
N VAL A 39 8.94 3.77 5.91
CA VAL A 39 8.35 4.93 5.20
C VAL A 39 7.24 4.53 4.22
N VAL A 40 7.25 3.31 3.69
CA VAL A 40 6.30 2.87 2.65
C VAL A 40 4.86 2.81 3.17
N ALA A 41 4.64 2.29 4.38
CA ALA A 41 3.29 2.01 4.91
C ALA A 41 2.40 3.25 5.12
N ALA A 42 2.97 4.42 5.42
CA ALA A 42 2.20 5.66 5.59
C ALA A 42 1.86 6.33 4.25
N THR A 43 2.58 6.01 3.18
CA THR A 43 2.37 6.62 1.85
C THR A 43 1.28 5.94 1.04
N ASP A 44 0.93 4.71 1.37
CA ASP A 44 0.03 3.89 0.54
C ASP A 44 -1.41 4.41 0.52
N TYR A 45 -1.85 5.10 1.56
CA TYR A 45 -3.20 5.67 1.67
C TYR A 45 -3.30 7.10 1.17
N LYS A 46 -2.20 7.77 0.83
CA LYS A 46 -2.22 9.19 0.50
C LYS A 46 -3.07 9.47 -0.75
N GLU A 47 -2.94 8.64 -1.78
CA GLU A 47 -3.68 8.79 -3.03
C GLU A 47 -5.02 8.06 -2.99
N LEU A 48 -5.13 6.95 -2.25
CA LEU A 48 -6.39 6.20 -2.10
C LEU A 48 -7.39 6.90 -1.17
N GLY A 49 -6.87 7.63 -0.18
CA GLY A 49 -7.65 8.37 0.80
C GLY A 49 -8.51 9.46 0.15
N GLY A 50 -9.73 9.62 0.65
CA GLY A 50 -10.69 10.60 0.16
C GLY A 50 -12.13 10.11 0.26
N VAL A 51 -13.02 10.91 -0.34
CA VAL A 51 -14.44 10.57 -0.51
C VAL A 51 -14.69 10.29 -1.99
N TRP A 52 -15.16 9.09 -2.27
CA TRP A 52 -15.49 8.61 -3.60
C TRP A 52 -16.98 8.38 -3.67
N GLU A 53 -17.67 8.96 -4.65
CA GLU A 53 -19.11 8.87 -4.78
C GLU A 53 -19.56 8.71 -6.24
N ASN A 54 -20.66 7.99 -6.44
CA ASN A 54 -21.36 7.97 -7.72
C ASN A 54 -22.88 7.98 -7.47
N PRO A 55 -23.58 9.09 -7.80
CA PRO A 55 -25.02 9.20 -7.61
C PRO A 55 -25.84 8.43 -8.65
N GLN A 56 -25.22 7.85 -9.67
CA GLN A 56 -25.90 7.15 -10.77
C GLN A 56 -26.14 5.65 -10.49
N TYR A 57 -25.59 5.10 -9.40
CA TYR A 57 -25.93 3.72 -9.02
C TYR A 57 -27.38 3.64 -8.52
N GLY A 58 -28.04 2.49 -8.68
CA GLY A 58 -29.38 2.24 -8.14
C GLY A 58 -29.33 1.60 -6.76
N GLU A 59 -28.68 0.44 -6.64
CA GLU A 59 -28.45 -0.27 -5.37
C GLU A 59 -26.96 -0.60 -5.19
N GLY A 60 -26.45 -0.58 -3.95
CA GLY A 60 -25.07 -0.95 -3.62
C GLY A 60 -24.25 0.16 -2.96
N VAL A 61 -22.93 0.14 -3.14
CA VAL A 61 -22.04 1.18 -2.59
C VAL A 61 -22.05 2.41 -3.50
N TRP A 62 -22.71 3.47 -3.04
CA TRP A 62 -22.79 4.75 -3.74
C TRP A 62 -21.72 5.73 -3.29
N LYS A 63 -21.21 5.55 -2.07
CA LYS A 63 -20.15 6.38 -1.48
C LYS A 63 -19.20 5.51 -0.67
N LEU A 64 -17.91 5.73 -0.86
CA LEU A 64 -16.82 5.11 -0.13
C LEU A 64 -15.94 6.23 0.43
N ARG A 65 -15.65 6.20 1.73
CA ARG A 65 -14.66 7.05 2.37
C ARG A 65 -13.49 6.19 2.79
N ILE A 66 -12.27 6.62 2.49
CA ILE A 66 -11.05 6.00 2.97
C ILE A 66 -10.24 7.10 3.67
N GLY A 67 -9.95 6.90 4.95
CA GLY A 67 -9.08 7.78 5.73
C GLY A 67 -7.60 7.52 5.43
N ALA A 68 -6.77 8.52 5.69
CA ALA A 68 -5.32 8.39 5.57
C ALA A 68 -4.72 7.36 6.56
N ASP A 69 -5.46 7.00 7.60
CA ASP A 69 -5.14 5.97 8.59
C ASP A 69 -5.65 4.57 8.21
N GLY A 70 -6.14 4.41 6.97
CA GLY A 70 -6.78 3.19 6.50
C GLY A 70 -8.15 2.91 7.12
N SER A 71 -8.79 3.85 7.83
CA SER A 71 -10.23 3.71 8.11
C SER A 71 -11.02 3.67 6.79
N TYR A 72 -12.11 2.92 6.75
CA TYR A 72 -13.05 3.02 5.64
C TYR A 72 -14.49 3.02 6.12
N GLU A 73 -15.33 3.66 5.31
CA GLU A 73 -16.78 3.64 5.46
C GLU A 73 -17.43 3.53 4.07
N SER A 74 -18.38 2.62 3.90
CA SER A 74 -19.21 2.54 2.70
C SER A 74 -20.66 2.89 3.02
N PHE A 75 -21.36 3.45 2.05
CA PHE A 75 -22.71 3.97 2.23
C PHE A 75 -23.61 3.56 1.06
N ALA A 76 -24.82 3.13 1.39
CA ALA A 76 -25.85 2.79 0.41
C ALA A 76 -26.35 3.99 -0.42
N LYS A 77 -26.10 5.23 0.01
CA LYS A 77 -26.49 6.47 -0.69
C LYS A 77 -25.44 7.56 -0.48
N VAL A 78 -25.24 8.44 -1.46
CA VAL A 78 -24.30 9.58 -1.38
C VAL A 78 -24.59 10.48 -0.17
N LYS A 79 -25.87 10.81 0.04
CA LYS A 79 -26.32 11.70 1.14
C LYS A 79 -26.56 10.98 2.47
N ALA A 80 -26.32 9.67 2.57
CA ALA A 80 -26.48 8.96 3.84
C ALA A 80 -25.50 9.49 4.90
N SER A 81 -26.03 9.76 6.09
CA SER A 81 -25.28 10.14 7.28
C SER A 81 -24.70 8.92 8.00
N THR A 82 -25.41 7.78 7.96
CA THR A 82 -24.98 6.51 8.56
C THR A 82 -24.32 5.63 7.50
N SER A 83 -23.13 5.11 7.81
CA SER A 83 -22.45 4.12 6.97
C SER A 83 -23.14 2.75 7.05
N THR A 84 -23.16 2.06 5.92
CA THR A 84 -23.65 0.69 5.81
C THR A 84 -22.60 -0.28 6.34
N PHE A 85 -21.34 -0.04 5.98
CA PHE A 85 -20.20 -0.76 6.53
C PHE A 85 -19.12 0.22 6.94
N LYS A 86 -18.37 -0.13 7.97
CA LYS A 86 -17.21 0.61 8.44
C LYS A 86 -16.16 -0.35 8.98
N GLY A 87 -14.90 0.06 8.94
CA GLY A 87 -13.80 -0.71 9.51
C GLY A 87 -12.44 -0.25 8.99
N LYS A 88 -11.57 -1.21 8.65
CA LYS A 88 -10.20 -0.94 8.17
C LYS A 88 -9.95 -1.47 6.76
N CYS A 89 -9.43 -0.59 5.91
CA CYS A 89 -8.84 -0.90 4.61
C CYS A 89 -7.34 -1.15 4.81
N LYS A 90 -6.87 -2.36 4.47
CA LYS A 90 -5.46 -2.73 4.46
C LYS A 90 -4.96 -2.79 3.02
N VAL A 91 -4.00 -1.94 2.66
CA VAL A 91 -3.28 -2.09 1.38
C VAL A 91 -2.31 -3.27 1.52
N VAL A 92 -2.42 -4.22 0.60
CA VAL A 92 -1.55 -5.39 0.50
C VAL A 92 -0.51 -5.20 -0.59
N GLU A 93 -0.90 -4.56 -1.69
CA GLU A 93 0.01 -4.27 -2.80
C GLU A 93 -0.43 -2.96 -3.46
N LYS A 94 0.53 -2.15 -3.91
CA LYS A 94 0.35 -0.93 -4.68
C LYS A 94 1.26 -0.99 -5.89
N TRP A 95 0.74 -0.73 -7.09
CA TRP A 95 1.52 -0.67 -8.32
C TRP A 95 0.94 0.35 -9.30
N THR A 96 1.69 0.66 -10.35
CA THR A 96 1.21 1.49 -11.46
C THR A 96 1.06 0.61 -12.70
N ASP A 97 -0.07 0.67 -13.39
CA ASP A 97 -0.27 -0.07 -14.63
C ASP A 97 0.34 0.66 -15.85
N SER A 98 0.26 0.03 -17.02
CA SER A 98 0.79 0.58 -18.27
C SER A 98 0.08 1.86 -18.74
N GLU A 99 -1.10 2.17 -18.20
CA GLU A 99 -1.85 3.39 -18.50
C GLU A 99 -1.54 4.52 -17.51
N GLY A 100 -0.63 4.28 -16.56
CA GLY A 100 -0.27 5.23 -15.51
C GLY A 100 -1.30 5.32 -14.38
N CYS A 101 -2.22 4.35 -14.28
CA CYS A 101 -3.19 4.29 -13.20
C CYS A 101 -2.55 3.69 -11.95
N LEU A 102 -2.92 4.21 -10.78
CA LEU A 102 -2.50 3.64 -9.50
C LEU A 102 -3.45 2.50 -9.12
N CYS A 103 -2.91 1.31 -8.98
CA CYS A 103 -3.64 0.10 -8.67
C CYS A 103 -3.28 -0.42 -7.28
N TYR A 104 -4.27 -0.98 -6.59
CA TYR A 104 -4.14 -1.48 -5.24
C TYR A 104 -4.83 -2.84 -5.10
N LYS A 105 -4.18 -3.77 -4.41
CA LYS A 105 -4.85 -4.91 -3.76
C LYS A 105 -5.11 -4.50 -2.34
N THR A 106 -6.38 -4.53 -1.92
CA THR A 106 -6.76 -4.16 -0.56
C THR A 106 -7.62 -5.24 0.08
N ILE A 107 -7.62 -5.23 1.41
CA ILE A 107 -8.56 -6.00 2.22
C ILE A 107 -9.41 -5.00 2.99
N LEU A 108 -10.73 -5.10 2.86
CA LEU A 108 -11.67 -4.40 3.72
C LEU A 108 -12.08 -5.33 4.85
N LEU A 109 -11.77 -4.94 6.08
CA LEU A 109 -12.16 -5.63 7.31
C LEU A 109 -13.21 -4.79 8.01
N SER A 110 -14.46 -5.27 8.05
CA SER A 110 -15.53 -4.58 8.75
C SER A 110 -15.36 -4.71 10.27
N ASP A 111 -15.98 -3.78 11.01
CA ASP A 111 -16.08 -3.85 12.47
C ASP A 111 -16.85 -5.12 12.94
N THR A 112 -17.65 -5.73 12.07
CA THR A 112 -18.38 -6.98 12.36
C THR A 112 -17.53 -8.24 12.13
N GLY A 113 -16.29 -8.08 11.67
CA GLY A 113 -15.36 -9.18 11.38
C GLY A 113 -15.50 -9.76 9.97
N GLU A 114 -16.39 -9.21 9.13
CA GLU A 114 -16.47 -9.57 7.72
C GLU A 114 -15.25 -9.07 6.97
N LYS A 115 -14.83 -9.83 5.97
CA LYS A 115 -13.65 -9.55 5.17
C LYS A 115 -14.02 -9.60 3.70
N SER A 116 -13.60 -8.57 2.97
CA SER A 116 -13.67 -8.53 1.50
C SER A 116 -12.29 -8.27 0.93
N PHE A 117 -12.01 -8.93 -0.19
CA PHE A 117 -10.81 -8.75 -0.98
C PHE A 117 -11.14 -7.84 -2.16
N CYS A 118 -10.36 -6.79 -2.37
CA CYS A 118 -10.67 -5.77 -3.36
C CYS A 118 -9.48 -5.50 -4.28
N LEU A 119 -9.81 -5.21 -5.54
CA LEU A 119 -8.93 -4.47 -6.43
C LEU A 119 -9.47 -3.05 -6.57
N MET A 120 -8.58 -2.06 -6.48
CA MET A 120 -8.89 -0.63 -6.63
C MET A 120 -7.95 -0.03 -7.66
N LYS A 121 -8.46 0.73 -8.62
CA LYS A 121 -7.70 1.41 -9.67
C LYS A 121 -8.10 2.88 -9.69
N ILE A 122 -7.12 3.76 -9.55
CA ILE A 122 -7.29 5.22 -9.59
C ILE A 122 -6.74 5.72 -10.91
N SER A 123 -7.54 6.48 -11.65
CA SER A 123 -7.13 7.08 -12.91
C SER A 123 -5.89 7.99 -12.74
N PRO A 124 -5.09 8.25 -13.78
CA PRO A 124 -3.90 9.09 -13.66
C PRO A 124 -4.20 10.52 -13.19
N SER A 125 -5.42 11.00 -13.46
CA SER A 125 -5.93 12.28 -12.98
C SER A 125 -6.28 12.31 -11.47
N GLY A 126 -6.32 11.16 -10.80
CA GLY A 126 -6.75 11.04 -9.40
C GLY A 126 -8.25 11.23 -9.16
N LYS A 127 -9.06 11.36 -10.22
CA LYS A 127 -10.49 11.74 -10.13
C LYS A 127 -11.46 10.57 -10.13
N ILE A 128 -11.06 9.42 -10.67
CA ILE A 128 -11.92 8.24 -10.82
C ILE A 128 -11.29 7.11 -10.04
N LEU A 129 -12.10 6.44 -9.23
CA LEU A 129 -11.79 5.18 -8.58
C LEU A 129 -12.68 4.10 -9.17
N GLU A 130 -12.08 3.09 -9.78
CA GLU A 130 -12.72 1.83 -10.10
C GLU A 130 -12.38 0.84 -8.99
N TYR A 131 -13.37 0.10 -8.48
CA TYR A 131 -13.08 -0.99 -7.56
C TYR A 131 -14.02 -2.17 -7.79
N VAL A 132 -13.51 -3.35 -7.51
CA VAL A 132 -14.25 -4.61 -7.52
C VAL A 132 -13.94 -5.37 -6.24
N GLU A 133 -14.94 -6.03 -5.68
CA GLU A 133 -14.83 -6.78 -4.43
C GLU A 133 -15.32 -8.23 -4.59
N ASP A 134 -14.75 -9.12 -3.80
CA ASP A 134 -15.18 -10.50 -3.61
C ASP A 134 -14.92 -10.93 -2.14
N SER A 135 -15.78 -11.77 -1.57
CA SER A 135 -15.70 -12.16 -0.16
C SER A 135 -14.79 -13.35 0.13
N LYS A 136 -14.34 -14.07 -0.91
CA LYS A 136 -13.58 -15.31 -0.79
C LYS A 136 -12.13 -15.16 -1.26
N GLU A 137 -11.91 -14.50 -2.39
CA GLU A 137 -10.58 -14.36 -2.99
C GLU A 137 -10.37 -13.00 -3.67
N TYR A 138 -9.13 -12.68 -4.03
CA TYR A 138 -8.88 -11.46 -4.79
C TYR A 138 -9.47 -11.56 -6.20
N PRO A 139 -10.25 -10.55 -6.65
CA PRO A 139 -10.60 -10.42 -8.05
C PRO A 139 -9.34 -10.43 -8.91
N ARG A 140 -9.37 -11.08 -10.08
CA ARG A 140 -8.21 -11.19 -10.98
C ARG A 140 -8.06 -10.01 -11.93
N PHE A 141 -9.17 -9.37 -12.27
CA PHE A 141 -9.22 -8.26 -13.21
C PHE A 141 -10.42 -7.35 -12.89
N PHE A 142 -10.37 -6.11 -13.36
CA PHE A 142 -11.52 -5.20 -13.32
C PHE A 142 -12.48 -5.60 -14.44
N ASN A 143 -13.66 -6.10 -14.08
CA ASN A 143 -14.72 -6.43 -15.02
C ASN A 143 -15.93 -5.55 -14.74
N SER A 144 -16.33 -4.69 -15.67
CA SER A 144 -17.49 -3.81 -15.47
C SER A 144 -18.83 -4.54 -15.45
N GLU A 145 -18.87 -5.81 -15.86
CA GLU A 145 -20.09 -6.62 -15.93
C GLU A 145 -20.41 -7.33 -14.60
N VAL A 146 -19.46 -7.42 -13.66
CA VAL A 146 -19.73 -8.08 -12.37
C VAL A 146 -20.49 -7.13 -11.44
N TYR A 147 -21.46 -7.69 -10.72
CA TYR A 147 -22.36 -6.90 -9.87
C TYR A 147 -21.65 -6.16 -8.73
N THR A 148 -20.41 -6.52 -8.39
CA THR A 148 -19.58 -5.87 -7.36
C THR A 148 -18.67 -4.77 -7.91
N TYR A 149 -18.55 -4.62 -9.24
CA TYR A 149 -17.76 -3.55 -9.84
C TYR A 149 -18.44 -2.19 -9.63
N ARG A 150 -17.65 -1.20 -9.21
CA ARG A 150 -18.09 0.17 -9.03
C ARG A 150 -17.07 1.13 -9.62
N LYS A 151 -17.59 2.17 -10.26
CA LYS A 151 -16.85 3.35 -10.73
C LYS A 151 -17.35 4.55 -9.96
N LEU A 152 -16.48 5.09 -9.12
CA LEU A 152 -16.76 6.20 -8.21
C LEU A 152 -15.92 7.42 -8.60
N TYR A 153 -16.41 8.60 -8.28
CA TYR A 153 -15.78 9.88 -8.58
C TYR A 153 -15.34 10.56 -7.29
N ARG A 154 -14.15 11.14 -7.30
CA ARG A 154 -13.64 11.91 -6.17
C ARG A 154 -14.50 13.16 -5.99
N LYS A 155 -14.90 13.42 -4.74
CA LYS A 155 -15.59 14.65 -4.34
C LYS A 155 -14.61 15.80 -4.11
#